data_AF-A0A967NW41-F1
#
_entry.id   AF-A0A967NW41-F1
#
_cell.length_a   1.000
_cell.length_b   1.000
_cell.length_c   1.000
_cell.angle_alpha   90.00
_cell.angle_beta   90.00
_cell.angle_gamma   90.00
#
_symmetry.space_group_name_H-M   'P 1'
#
loop_
_entity.id
_entity.type
_entity.pdbx_description
1 polymer ?
#
loop_
_entity_poly.entity_id
_entity_poly.type
_entity_poly.pdbx_seq_one_letter_code
_entity_poly.pdbx_strand_id
1 'polypeptide(L)'
;MHNETTVAFIQPLSGNTAPDSDPWLVSARLKGCSREQLKRDFELGEGHHLLKTTVSVCPQCLQYSPAVVYQERNKVFLKKRCTQHGLSDALIENDAAYYHLSNKDKWGQCYDESRIIDFPDYQGCCSDEQCCTTDAQGVENQAVNKSCTILIEITNACNLECRVCYADARGDIHLPFSAVKEYILKLIEQKGALDSIQLTG
;
A
#
# COMPACT_ATOMS: atom_id res chain seq x y z
N MET A 1 -34.29 21.14 10.60
CA MET A 1 -33.31 22.18 10.20
C MET A 1 -32.48 21.59 9.09
N HIS A 2 -32.62 22.13 7.88
CA HIS A 2 -32.00 21.61 6.67
C HIS A 2 -30.48 21.66 6.79
N ASN A 3 -29.83 20.51 6.76
CA ASN A 3 -28.39 20.41 6.54
C ASN A 3 -28.13 20.77 5.09
N GLU A 4 -27.85 22.05 4.85
CA GLU A 4 -27.26 22.51 3.59
C GLU A 4 -25.93 21.79 3.44
N THR A 5 -25.93 20.79 2.57
CA THR A 5 -24.71 20.15 2.08
C THR A 5 -24.00 21.24 1.31
N THR A 6 -23.07 21.94 1.97
CA THR A 6 -22.20 22.90 1.31
C THR A 6 -21.44 22.09 0.27
N VAL A 7 -21.84 22.22 -0.99
CA VAL A 7 -21.08 21.74 -2.12
C VAL A 7 -19.80 22.56 -2.07
N ALA A 8 -18.78 22.03 -1.39
CA ALA A 8 -17.46 22.61 -1.38
C ALA A 8 -17.09 22.77 -2.86
N PHE A 9 -16.96 24.02 -3.31
CA PHE A 9 -16.55 24.34 -4.67
C PHE A 9 -15.26 23.56 -4.93
N ILE A 10 -15.37 22.47 -5.69
CA ILE A 10 -14.27 21.57 -6.01
C ILE A 10 -13.33 22.41 -6.87
N GLN A 11 -12.29 22.96 -6.25
CA GLN A 11 -11.27 23.73 -6.97
C GLN A 11 -10.64 22.82 -8.04
N PRO A 12 -10.40 23.34 -9.26
CA PRO A 12 -9.74 22.58 -10.30
C PRO A 12 -8.36 22.09 -9.81
N LEU A 13 -7.95 20.89 -10.22
CA LEU A 13 -6.60 20.36 -9.95
C LEU A 13 -5.50 21.25 -10.56
N SER A 14 -5.87 22.10 -11.51
CA SER A 14 -5.03 23.08 -12.18
C SER A 14 -5.37 24.50 -11.71
N GLY A 15 -4.38 25.20 -11.16
CA GLY A 15 -4.51 26.58 -10.70
C GLY A 15 -3.47 26.94 -9.65
N ASN A 16 -3.07 28.20 -9.61
CA ASN A 16 -2.12 28.73 -8.63
C ASN A 16 -2.91 29.08 -7.34
N THR A 17 -3.35 28.06 -6.62
CA THR A 17 -4.10 28.19 -5.35
C THR A 17 -3.20 27.89 -4.16
N ALA A 18 -3.63 28.32 -2.96
CA ALA A 18 -2.94 27.99 -1.72
C ALA A 18 -2.69 26.47 -1.61
N PRO A 19 -1.55 26.04 -1.05
CA PRO A 19 -1.24 24.63 -0.90
C PRO A 19 -2.32 23.90 -0.09
N ASP A 20 -2.66 22.70 -0.53
CA ASP A 20 -3.66 21.88 0.14
C ASP A 20 -3.08 21.31 1.45
N SER A 21 -3.59 21.81 2.57
CA SER A 21 -3.21 21.33 3.91
C SER A 21 -4.03 20.14 4.39
N ASP A 22 -5.18 19.87 3.76
CA ASP A 22 -6.09 18.78 4.12
C ASP A 22 -6.08 17.69 3.03
N PRO A 23 -5.54 16.48 3.32
CA PRO A 23 -5.49 15.39 2.36
C PRO A 23 -6.88 14.85 2.02
N TRP A 24 -7.89 15.02 2.88
CA TRP A 24 -9.26 14.56 2.62
C TRP A 24 -9.94 15.40 1.54
N LEU A 25 -9.68 16.71 1.50
CA LEU A 25 -10.17 17.57 0.43
C LEU A 25 -9.52 17.23 -0.92
N VAL A 26 -8.23 16.89 -0.92
CA VAL A 26 -7.54 16.43 -2.14
C VAL A 26 -8.13 15.10 -2.60
N SER A 27 -8.35 14.17 -1.66
CA SER A 27 -8.98 12.87 -1.93
C SER A 27 -10.38 13.02 -2.54
N ALA A 28 -11.22 13.87 -1.96
CA ALA A 28 -12.58 14.11 -2.44
C ALA A 28 -12.58 14.66 -3.87
N ARG A 29 -11.66 15.56 -4.20
CA ARG A 29 -11.46 16.08 -5.56
C ARG A 29 -11.10 14.96 -6.53
N LEU A 30 -10.11 14.13 -6.18
CA LEU A 30 -9.63 13.03 -7.02
C LEU A 30 -10.71 11.99 -7.33
N LYS A 31 -11.59 11.68 -6.37
CA LYS A 31 -12.72 10.74 -6.54
C LYS A 31 -13.81 11.25 -7.48
N GLY A 32 -13.86 12.57 -7.73
CA GLY A 32 -14.81 13.18 -8.65
C GLY A 32 -14.28 13.34 -10.09
N CYS A 33 -13.01 13.01 -10.34
CA CYS A 33 -12.38 13.26 -11.63
C CYS A 33 -12.64 12.14 -12.65
N SER A 34 -12.87 12.52 -13.91
CA SER A 34 -12.90 11.56 -15.03
C SER A 34 -11.48 11.20 -15.48
N ARG A 35 -11.35 10.05 -16.16
CA ARG A 35 -10.07 9.61 -16.74
C ARG A 35 -9.50 10.64 -17.71
N GLU A 36 -10.35 11.30 -18.50
CA GLU A 36 -9.96 12.33 -19.48
C GLU A 36 -9.49 13.61 -18.79
N GLN A 37 -10.13 14.01 -17.69
CA GLN A 37 -9.69 15.15 -16.89
C GLN A 37 -8.29 14.89 -16.32
N LEU A 38 -8.08 13.72 -15.72
CA LEU A 38 -6.79 13.35 -15.16
C LEU A 38 -5.70 13.27 -16.23
N LYS A 39 -5.99 12.70 -17.40
CA LYS A 39 -5.02 12.66 -18.51
C LYS A 39 -4.57 14.06 -18.94
N ARG A 40 -5.48 15.04 -18.98
CA ARG A 40 -5.11 16.44 -19.28
C ARG A 40 -4.33 17.07 -18.13
N ASP A 41 -4.84 17.00 -16.90
CA ASP A 41 -4.27 17.70 -15.75
C ASP A 41 -2.88 17.19 -15.35
N PHE A 42 -2.61 15.91 -15.64
CA PHE A 42 -1.33 15.26 -15.39
C PHE A 42 -0.50 15.04 -16.66
N GLU A 43 -0.89 15.65 -17.79
CA GLU A 43 -0.11 15.58 -19.04
C GLU A 43 0.27 14.13 -19.40
N LEU A 44 -0.71 13.22 -19.34
CA LEU A 44 -0.53 11.81 -19.69
C LEU A 44 -0.76 11.61 -21.19
N GLY A 45 0.29 11.22 -21.91
CA GLY A 45 0.31 11.06 -23.36
C GLY A 45 -0.14 9.68 -23.85
N GLU A 46 0.09 9.43 -25.14
CA GLU A 46 -0.09 8.10 -25.73
C GLU A 46 0.91 7.10 -25.13
N GLY A 47 0.43 5.92 -24.75
CA GLY A 47 1.23 4.89 -24.06
C GLY A 47 1.23 4.99 -22.54
N HIS A 48 0.62 6.03 -21.95
CA HIS A 48 0.39 6.11 -20.50
C HIS A 48 -0.95 5.46 -20.15
N HIS A 49 -0.88 4.38 -19.37
CA HIS A 49 -2.06 3.66 -18.89
C HIS A 49 -2.37 4.06 -17.45
N LEU A 50 -3.46 4.81 -17.24
CA LEU A 50 -3.87 5.29 -15.91
C LEU A 50 -4.43 4.13 -15.08
N LEU A 51 -3.79 3.87 -13.93
CA LEU A 51 -4.16 2.80 -12.98
C LEU A 51 -5.08 3.30 -11.87
N LYS A 52 -4.67 4.34 -11.13
CA LYS A 52 -5.46 4.93 -10.03
C LYS A 52 -5.07 6.38 -9.75
N THR A 53 -5.88 7.07 -8.94
CA THR A 53 -5.48 8.30 -8.23
C THR A 53 -5.13 8.01 -6.78
N THR A 54 -4.33 8.87 -6.17
CA THR A 54 -4.00 8.84 -4.74
C THR A 54 -3.55 10.22 -4.26
N VAL A 55 -3.46 10.42 -2.95
CA VAL A 55 -2.89 11.64 -2.36
C VAL A 55 -1.42 11.38 -2.05
N SER A 56 -0.55 12.31 -2.43
CA SER A 56 0.88 12.24 -2.13
C SER A 56 1.37 13.58 -1.56
N VAL A 57 2.68 13.74 -1.45
CA VAL A 57 3.32 14.98 -0.99
C VAL A 57 4.28 15.53 -2.05
N CYS A 58 4.29 16.85 -2.17
CA CYS A 58 5.24 17.56 -3.01
C CYS A 58 6.68 17.31 -2.52
N PRO A 59 7.65 16.98 -3.40
CA PRO A 59 9.03 16.75 -2.97
C PRO A 59 9.75 18.03 -2.52
N GLN A 60 9.19 19.22 -2.78
CA GLN A 60 9.81 20.51 -2.47
C GLN A 60 9.22 21.14 -1.19
N CYS A 61 7.89 21.28 -1.10
CA CYS A 61 7.24 21.88 0.08
C CYS A 61 6.58 20.90 1.04
N LEU A 62 6.58 19.59 0.72
CA LEU A 62 5.96 18.52 1.51
C LEU A 62 4.45 18.68 1.76
N GLN A 63 3.79 19.62 1.07
CA GLN A 63 2.35 19.80 1.12
C GLN A 63 1.63 18.68 0.37
N TYR A 64 0.40 18.38 0.75
CA TYR A 64 -0.40 17.38 0.06
C TYR A 64 -0.64 17.79 -1.39
N SER A 65 -0.59 16.81 -2.27
CA SER A 65 -0.73 17.02 -3.70
C SER A 65 -1.53 15.88 -4.32
N PRO A 66 -2.45 16.20 -5.25
CA PRO A 66 -3.10 15.18 -6.05
C PRO A 66 -2.07 14.42 -6.87
N ALA A 67 -2.25 13.11 -6.98
CA ALA A 67 -1.36 12.25 -7.73
C ALA A 67 -2.11 11.18 -8.53
N VAL A 68 -1.51 10.76 -9.64
CA VAL A 68 -1.95 9.63 -10.47
C VAL A 68 -0.86 8.59 -10.50
N VAL A 69 -1.26 7.33 -10.44
CA VAL A 69 -0.40 6.19 -10.72
C VAL A 69 -0.70 5.71 -12.13
N TYR A 70 0.33 5.61 -12.96
CA TYR A 70 0.21 5.20 -14.35
C TYR A 70 1.34 4.24 -14.74
N GLN A 71 1.07 3.43 -15.74
CA GLN A 71 2.04 2.52 -16.33
C GLN A 71 2.54 3.07 -17.66
N GLU A 72 3.85 2.96 -17.88
CA GLU A 72 4.53 3.26 -19.14
C GLU A 72 5.68 2.25 -19.34
N ARG A 73 5.78 1.63 -20.53
CA ARG A 73 6.91 0.74 -20.90
C ARG A 73 7.25 -0.34 -19.84
N ASN A 74 6.24 -1.05 -19.35
CA ASN A 74 6.34 -2.08 -18.29
C ASN A 74 6.83 -1.57 -16.92
N LYS A 75 6.80 -0.26 -16.68
CA LYS A 75 7.11 0.35 -15.39
C LYS A 75 5.91 1.11 -14.86
N VAL A 76 5.86 1.28 -13.54
CA VAL A 76 4.80 2.05 -12.89
C VAL A 76 5.38 3.29 -12.25
N PHE A 77 4.73 4.41 -12.52
CA PHE A 77 5.13 5.75 -12.10
C PHE A 77 4.02 6.43 -11.30
N LEU A 78 4.42 7.34 -10.43
CA LEU A 78 3.57 8.25 -9.69
C LEU A 78 3.82 9.68 -10.17
N LYS A 79 2.84 10.29 -10.81
CA LYS A 79 2.87 11.71 -11.16
C LYS A 79 2.09 12.53 -10.14
N LYS A 80 2.71 13.59 -9.63
CA LYS A 80 2.16 14.48 -8.60
C LYS A 80 2.03 15.88 -9.18
N ARG A 81 0.98 16.61 -8.83
CA ARG A 81 0.79 18.01 -9.22
C ARG A 81 0.68 18.90 -7.99
N CYS A 82 1.75 19.63 -7.68
CA CYS A 82 1.74 20.64 -6.62
C CYS A 82 1.27 21.98 -7.19
N THR A 83 0.43 22.71 -6.45
CA THR A 83 -0.05 24.04 -6.86
C THR A 83 1.09 25.06 -7.00
N GLN A 84 2.14 24.91 -6.19
CA GLN A 84 3.30 25.83 -6.17
C GLN A 84 4.45 25.36 -7.07
N HIS A 85 4.72 24.05 -7.11
CA HIS A 85 5.92 23.50 -7.74
C HIS A 85 5.64 22.71 -9.03
N GLY A 86 4.38 22.62 -9.45
CA GLY A 86 3.98 21.98 -10.70
C GLY A 86 4.06 20.44 -10.67
N LEU A 87 4.31 19.86 -11.84
CA LEU A 87 4.35 18.42 -12.03
C LEU A 87 5.68 17.82 -11.59
N SER A 88 5.62 16.64 -10.99
CA SER A 88 6.79 15.80 -10.71
C SER A 88 6.45 14.33 -10.87
N ASP A 89 7.37 13.56 -11.45
CA ASP A 89 7.25 12.12 -11.63
C ASP A 89 8.22 11.37 -10.71
N ALA A 90 7.80 10.20 -10.25
CA ALA A 90 8.65 9.25 -9.55
C ALA A 90 8.36 7.83 -10.04
N LEU A 91 9.41 7.05 -10.29
CA LEU A 91 9.30 5.62 -10.53
C LEU A 91 8.93 4.94 -9.20
N ILE A 92 7.85 4.15 -9.19
CA ILE A 92 7.42 3.39 -8.01
C ILE A 92 7.69 1.90 -8.14
N GLU A 93 7.65 1.36 -9.36
CA GLU A 93 7.96 -0.05 -9.63
C GLU A 93 8.56 -0.22 -11.03
N ASN A 94 9.64 -1.00 -11.15
CA ASN A 94 10.34 -1.28 -12.40
C ASN A 94 9.70 -2.42 -13.20
N ASP A 95 8.84 -3.23 -12.59
CA ASP A 95 8.06 -4.28 -13.28
C ASP A 95 6.56 -4.15 -13.01
N ALA A 96 5.81 -3.73 -14.02
CA ALA A 96 4.36 -3.61 -13.96
C ALA A 96 3.66 -4.94 -13.66
N ALA A 97 4.31 -6.09 -13.89
CA ALA A 97 3.75 -7.38 -13.50
C ALA A 97 3.73 -7.56 -11.97
N TYR A 98 4.73 -7.02 -11.29
CA TYR A 98 4.87 -7.07 -9.82
C TYR A 98 4.03 -6.02 -9.12
N TYR A 99 3.72 -4.91 -9.81
CA TYR A 99 2.84 -3.89 -9.26
C TYR A 99 1.38 -4.38 -9.23
N HIS A 100 0.83 -4.44 -8.03
CA HIS A 100 -0.57 -4.76 -7.81
C HIS A 100 -1.27 -3.65 -7.03
N LEU A 101 -2.53 -3.40 -7.37
CA LEU A 101 -3.36 -2.43 -6.67
C LEU A 101 -3.94 -3.07 -5.41
N SER A 102 -3.89 -2.34 -4.29
CA SER A 102 -4.53 -2.76 -3.04
C SER A 102 -5.89 -2.08 -2.89
N ASN A 103 -6.92 -2.85 -2.52
CA ASN A 103 -8.24 -2.33 -2.14
C ASN A 103 -8.23 -1.53 -0.82
N LYS A 104 -7.11 -1.52 -0.08
CA LYS A 104 -6.95 -0.72 1.14
C LYS A 104 -6.69 0.76 0.84
N ASP A 105 -6.17 1.09 -0.33
CA ASP A 105 -5.96 2.49 -0.71
C ASP A 105 -7.29 3.12 -1.15
N LYS A 106 -7.93 3.83 -0.21
CA LYS A 106 -9.19 4.56 -0.43
C LYS A 106 -8.99 6.06 -0.63
N TRP A 107 -7.75 6.52 -0.89
CA TRP A 107 -7.44 7.94 -1.09
C TRP A 107 -7.87 8.48 -2.45
N GLY A 108 -8.04 7.62 -3.45
CA GLY A 108 -8.49 8.02 -4.79
C GLY A 108 -9.48 7.05 -5.40
N GLN A 109 -9.47 6.99 -6.73
CA GLN A 109 -10.31 6.15 -7.56
C GLN A 109 -9.43 5.21 -8.40
N CYS A 110 -9.85 3.95 -8.50
CA CYS A 110 -9.26 2.97 -9.39
C CYS A 110 -9.83 3.14 -10.81
N TYR A 111 -8.98 3.07 -11.81
CA TYR A 111 -9.39 3.09 -13.23
C TYR A 111 -8.94 1.82 -13.98
N ASP A 112 -8.18 0.94 -13.34
CA ASP A 112 -7.80 -0.38 -13.86
C ASP A 112 -7.98 -1.47 -12.80
N GLU A 113 -8.96 -2.33 -13.00
CA GLU A 113 -9.32 -3.40 -12.06
C GLU A 113 -8.57 -4.71 -12.33
N SER A 114 -7.79 -4.80 -13.41
CA SER A 114 -7.17 -6.06 -13.86
C SER A 114 -6.13 -6.65 -12.89
N ARG A 115 -5.63 -5.86 -11.94
CA ARG A 115 -4.55 -6.24 -11.00
C ARG A 115 -4.84 -5.84 -9.56
N ILE A 116 -6.11 -5.92 -9.15
CA ILE A 116 -6.51 -5.72 -7.76
C ILE A 116 -6.17 -6.97 -6.93
N ILE A 117 -5.51 -6.77 -5.80
CA ILE A 117 -5.39 -7.80 -4.78
C ILE A 117 -6.68 -7.81 -3.97
N ASP A 118 -7.37 -8.95 -4.02
CA ASP A 118 -8.48 -9.23 -3.13
C ASP A 118 -7.95 -9.45 -1.71
N PHE A 119 -8.44 -8.63 -0.77
CA PHE A 119 -8.19 -8.80 0.65
C PHE A 119 -9.55 -9.01 1.28
N PRO A 120 -9.78 -10.11 2.02
CA PRO A 120 -11.02 -10.26 2.75
C PRO A 120 -11.18 -9.11 3.75
N ASP A 121 -12.38 -8.55 3.83
CA ASP A 121 -12.70 -7.53 4.83
C ASP A 121 -12.47 -8.11 6.24
N TYR A 122 -11.73 -7.38 7.07
CA TYR A 122 -11.49 -7.78 8.46
C TYR A 122 -12.79 -7.68 9.25
N GLN A 123 -13.40 -8.82 9.58
CA GLN A 123 -14.65 -8.89 10.35
C GLN A 123 -14.47 -9.02 11.87
N GLY A 124 -13.30 -8.64 12.40
CA GLY A 124 -12.97 -8.88 13.81
C GLY A 124 -12.43 -10.29 14.04
N CYS A 125 -11.55 -10.43 15.03
CA CYS A 125 -10.84 -11.68 15.33
C CYS A 125 -11.60 -12.56 16.34
N CYS A 126 -12.65 -12.06 17.01
CA CYS A 126 -13.67 -12.76 17.82
C CYS A 126 -14.37 -11.76 18.76
N SER A 127 -15.63 -12.01 19.13
CA SER A 127 -16.19 -11.51 20.39
C SER A 127 -15.46 -12.18 21.56
N ASP A 128 -15.29 -11.47 22.67
CA ASP A 128 -14.34 -11.68 23.79
C ASP A 128 -14.14 -13.10 24.40
N GLU A 129 -14.75 -14.17 23.90
CA GLU A 129 -14.81 -15.49 24.57
C GLU A 129 -14.31 -16.70 23.75
N GLN A 130 -13.91 -16.57 22.48
CA GLN A 130 -13.48 -17.71 21.65
C GLN A 130 -12.18 -17.45 20.87
N CYS A 131 -11.05 -17.42 21.58
CA CYS A 131 -9.74 -17.39 20.92
C CYS A 131 -9.45 -18.75 20.24
N CYS A 132 -9.48 -18.75 18.90
CA CYS A 132 -8.76 -19.66 18.01
C CYS A 132 -8.84 -21.17 18.33
N THR A 133 -9.96 -21.81 18.00
CA THR A 133 -9.97 -23.25 17.69
C THR A 133 -9.66 -23.46 16.20
N THR A 134 -9.05 -24.58 15.87
CA THR A 134 -8.45 -24.94 14.56
C THR A 134 -9.41 -24.97 13.37
N ASP A 135 -10.72 -24.82 13.61
CA ASP A 135 -11.77 -24.99 12.61
C ASP A 135 -12.41 -23.65 12.20
N ALA A 136 -11.86 -22.55 12.70
CA ALA A 136 -12.47 -21.23 12.59
C ALA A 136 -12.23 -20.63 11.18
N GLN A 137 -13.35 -20.40 10.47
CA GLN A 137 -13.40 -19.92 9.07
C GLN A 137 -13.42 -18.38 8.97
N GLY A 138 -12.93 -17.66 9.98
CA GLY A 138 -12.82 -16.21 10.03
C GLY A 138 -11.38 -15.69 10.03
N VAL A 139 -11.20 -14.43 10.45
CA VAL A 139 -9.92 -13.72 10.40
C VAL A 139 -8.87 -14.28 11.37
N GLU A 140 -9.27 -15.17 12.28
CA GLU A 140 -8.37 -16.02 13.04
C GLU A 140 -7.54 -16.97 12.15
N ASN A 141 -8.05 -17.37 11.00
CA ASN A 141 -7.31 -18.17 10.04
C ASN A 141 -6.53 -17.26 9.06
N GLN A 142 -5.33 -16.86 9.48
CA GLN A 142 -4.40 -16.10 8.66
C GLN A 142 -3.85 -16.90 7.46
N ALA A 143 -4.23 -18.17 7.27
CA ALA A 143 -3.82 -18.96 6.11
C ALA A 143 -4.33 -18.36 4.79
N VAL A 144 -5.50 -17.73 4.78
CA VAL A 144 -6.03 -17.07 3.57
C VAL A 144 -5.38 -15.71 3.26
N ASN A 145 -4.66 -15.12 4.21
CA ASN A 145 -4.00 -13.84 3.96
C ASN A 145 -2.79 -14.02 3.04
N LYS A 146 -2.68 -13.15 2.02
CA LYS A 146 -1.46 -13.06 1.22
C LYS A 146 -0.34 -12.45 2.07
N SER A 147 0.69 -13.23 2.34
CA SER A 147 1.88 -12.77 3.06
C SER A 147 2.93 -12.26 2.08
N CYS A 148 3.06 -10.95 1.94
CA CYS A 148 4.05 -10.32 1.05
C CYS A 148 5.49 -10.43 1.57
N THR A 149 5.67 -10.45 2.89
CA THR A 149 6.96 -10.65 3.55
C THR A 149 6.77 -11.53 4.77
N ILE A 150 7.59 -12.59 4.85
CA ILE A 150 7.67 -13.46 6.03
C ILE A 150 8.94 -13.12 6.80
N LEU A 151 8.81 -12.90 8.10
CA LEU A 151 9.94 -12.79 9.01
C LEU A 151 10.15 -14.14 9.69
N ILE A 152 11.35 -14.70 9.61
CA ILE A 152 11.73 -15.95 10.27
C ILE A 152 12.87 -15.67 11.23
N GLU A 153 12.61 -15.79 12.53
CA GLU A 153 13.66 -15.73 13.55
C GLU A 153 14.48 -17.02 13.51
N ILE A 154 15.70 -16.94 13.03
CA ILE A 154 16.61 -18.10 12.91
C ILE A 154 17.51 -18.27 14.12
N THR A 155 17.63 -17.25 14.94
CA THR A 155 18.44 -17.22 16.15
C THR A 155 17.90 -16.18 17.12
N ASN A 156 18.26 -16.30 18.40
CA ASN A 156 18.14 -15.20 19.36
C ASN A 156 19.50 -14.86 20.00
N ALA A 157 20.59 -15.33 19.39
CA ALA A 157 21.96 -15.19 19.88
C ALA A 157 22.65 -13.96 19.26
N CYS A 158 21.99 -12.81 19.32
CA CYS A 158 22.58 -11.57 18.86
C CYS A 158 23.77 -11.20 19.77
N ASN A 159 24.91 -10.88 19.17
CA ASN A 159 26.12 -10.50 19.90
C ASN A 159 26.14 -9.01 20.31
N LEU A 160 25.00 -8.33 20.20
CA LEU A 160 24.82 -6.92 20.57
C LEU A 160 23.85 -6.79 21.76
N GLU A 161 24.21 -5.95 22.73
CA GLU A 161 23.38 -5.66 23.90
C GLU A 161 22.59 -4.35 23.72
N CYS A 162 21.87 -4.22 22.61
CA CYS A 162 21.11 -3.02 22.30
C CYS A 162 20.03 -2.78 23.36
N ARG A 163 20.08 -1.64 24.06
CA ARG A 163 19.07 -1.23 25.06
C ARG A 163 17.67 -0.96 24.49
N VAL A 164 17.59 -0.95 23.16
CA VAL A 164 16.37 -0.69 22.38
C VAL A 164 15.92 -1.92 21.59
N CYS A 165 16.52 -3.09 21.84
CA CYS A 165 16.16 -4.31 21.13
C CYS A 165 14.73 -4.73 21.50
N TYR A 166 13.84 -4.76 20.49
CA TYR A 166 12.46 -5.21 20.67
C TYR A 166 12.38 -6.75 20.84
N ALA A 167 13.25 -7.48 20.16
CA ALA A 167 13.26 -8.95 20.15
C ALA A 167 13.91 -9.57 21.40
N ASP A 168 14.57 -8.76 22.24
CA ASP A 168 15.37 -9.21 23.41
C ASP A 168 16.29 -10.41 23.09
N ALA A 169 16.95 -10.35 21.93
CA ALA A 169 17.81 -11.41 21.41
C ALA A 169 19.13 -11.49 22.20
N ARG A 170 19.10 -12.12 23.38
CA ARG A 170 20.24 -12.34 24.28
C ARG A 170 20.45 -13.81 24.64
N GLY A 171 19.85 -14.70 23.88
CA GLY A 171 19.95 -16.13 24.10
C GLY A 171 21.15 -16.76 23.39
N ASP A 172 21.07 -18.06 23.21
CA ASP A 172 22.08 -18.91 22.57
C ASP A 172 21.47 -19.85 21.52
N ILE A 173 20.21 -19.60 21.14
CA ILE A 173 19.48 -20.47 20.22
C ILE A 173 19.91 -20.16 18.80
N HIS A 174 20.33 -21.20 18.09
CA HIS A 174 20.48 -21.19 16.64
C HIS A 174 19.62 -22.31 16.07
N LEU A 175 18.64 -21.96 15.24
CA LEU A 175 17.83 -22.98 14.57
C LEU A 175 18.73 -23.78 13.61
N PRO A 176 18.65 -25.12 13.63
CA PRO A 176 19.37 -25.92 12.66
C PRO A 176 18.79 -25.67 11.26
N PHE A 177 19.66 -25.71 10.25
CA PHE A 177 19.27 -25.49 8.85
C PHE A 177 18.09 -26.37 8.41
N SER A 178 18.02 -27.62 8.90
CA SER A 178 16.91 -28.53 8.63
C SER A 178 15.56 -27.99 9.09
N ALA A 179 15.49 -27.38 10.28
CA ALA A 179 14.26 -26.79 10.81
C ALA A 179 13.84 -25.54 10.02
N VAL A 180 14.78 -24.65 9.71
CA VAL A 180 14.50 -23.45 8.89
C VAL A 180 13.99 -23.86 7.51
N LYS A 181 14.62 -24.85 6.88
CA LYS A 181 14.19 -25.42 5.60
C LYS A 181 12.78 -26.00 5.70
N GLU A 182 12.50 -26.78 6.74
CA GLU A 182 11.17 -27.35 6.96
C GLU A 182 10.10 -26.27 7.13
N TYR A 183 10.37 -25.20 7.88
CA TYR A 183 9.45 -24.08 8.04
C TYR A 183 9.15 -23.38 6.71
N ILE A 184 10.18 -23.08 5.92
CA ILE A 184 9.99 -22.44 4.60
C ILE A 184 9.18 -23.36 3.67
N LEU A 185 9.48 -24.66 3.63
CA LEU A 185 8.75 -25.60 2.78
C LEU A 185 7.28 -25.73 3.18
N LYS A 186 6.98 -25.82 4.49
CA LYS A 186 5.61 -25.84 4.99
C LYS A 186 4.86 -24.54 4.65
N LEU A 187 5.52 -23.39 4.75
CA LEU A 187 4.92 -22.11 4.38
C LEU A 187 4.63 -22.03 2.88
N ILE A 188 5.54 -22.53 2.03
CA ILE A 188 5.30 -22.61 0.58
C ILE A 188 4.14 -23.55 0.28
N GLU A 189 4.07 -24.72 0.93
CA GLU A 189 2.96 -25.67 0.76
C GLU A 189 1.62 -25.03 1.15
N GLN A 190 1.58 -24.28 2.25
CA GLN A 190 0.36 -23.61 2.72
C GLN A 190 -0.03 -22.39 1.88
N LYS A 191 0.93 -21.62 1.39
CA LYS A 191 0.70 -20.34 0.70
C LYS A 191 0.80 -20.42 -0.83
N GLY A 192 1.24 -21.56 -1.36
CA GLY A 192 1.55 -21.77 -2.77
C GLY A 192 2.88 -21.15 -3.21
N ALA A 193 3.14 -19.90 -2.83
CA ALA A 193 4.39 -19.20 -3.09
C ALA A 193 4.69 -18.17 -1.98
N LEU A 194 5.96 -17.78 -1.85
CA LEU A 194 6.42 -16.71 -0.96
C LEU A 194 7.12 -15.63 -1.78
N ASP A 195 6.69 -14.38 -1.62
CA ASP A 195 7.24 -13.24 -2.38
C ASP A 195 8.59 -12.78 -1.81
N SER A 196 8.71 -12.70 -0.48
CA SER A 196 9.96 -12.33 0.20
C SER A 196 10.07 -12.96 1.59
N ILE A 197 11.29 -13.35 1.96
CA ILE A 197 11.62 -13.89 3.28
C ILE A 197 12.73 -13.03 3.88
N GLN A 198 12.50 -12.54 5.09
CA GLN A 198 13.48 -11.86 5.92
C GLN A 198 13.93 -12.80 7.03
N LEU A 199 15.21 -13.15 7.02
CA LEU A 199 15.82 -13.88 8.12
C LEU A 199 16.24 -12.86 9.19
N THR A 200 15.80 -13.08 10.41
CA THR A 200 16.04 -12.19 11.56
C THR A 200 16.57 -12.98 12.75
N GLY A 201 17.05 -12.28 13.78
CA GLY A 201 17.49 -12.83 15.06
C GLY A 201 18.34 -11.88 15.88
#